data_AF-A0A821JHW8-F1
#
_entry.id   AF-A0A821JHW8-F1
#
_cell.length_a   1.000
_cell.length_b   1.000
_cell.length_c   1.000
_cell.angle_alpha   90.00
_cell.angle_beta   90.00
_cell.angle_gamma   90.00
#
_symmetry.space_group_name_H-M   'P 1'
#
loop_
_entity.id
_entity.type
_entity.pdbx_description
1 polymer ?
#
loop_
_entity_poly.entity_id
_entity_poly.type
_entity_poly.pdbx_seq_one_letter_code
_entity_poly.pdbx_strand_id
1 'polypeptide(L)'
;MIGDGKHLFHHLAECLHEFMENEHLLNTEICYPLGFTFSFPCQQEGLALARLTTWTKGFNCSGVVNEDVVKLLQDAINEKHINAKCVALVNDTVGTLMSCAYRDPSTAIGLILGTGTNACYIESLDKVGTWNGNYDDPKQVIINTEWGAFGDNGRLNFIRTKYDEAVDLSSINPRK
;
A
#
# COMPACT_ATOMS: atom_id res chain seq x y z
N MET A 1 0.09 11.15 11.99
CA MET A 1 1.07 12.08 11.38
C MET A 1 0.31 13.06 10.50
N ILE A 2 0.48 14.36 10.73
CA ILE A 2 -0.19 15.43 9.98
C ILE A 2 0.90 16.34 9.44
N GLY A 3 0.78 16.80 8.21
CA GLY A 3 1.79 17.66 7.60
C GLY A 3 1.63 17.79 6.10
N ASP A 4 2.67 18.27 5.45
CA ASP A 4 2.69 18.40 4.00
C ASP A 4 3.22 17.12 3.32
N GLY A 5 2.56 16.71 2.24
CA GLY A 5 2.93 15.52 1.47
C GLY A 5 4.35 15.60 0.91
N LYS A 6 4.78 16.77 0.44
CA LYS A 6 6.14 16.95 -0.09
C LYS A 6 7.21 16.62 0.94
N HIS A 7 7.05 17.10 2.17
CA HIS A 7 7.97 16.77 3.27
C HIS A 7 8.00 15.27 3.58
N LEU A 8 6.86 14.58 3.52
CA LEU A 8 6.80 13.13 3.71
C LEU A 8 7.66 12.40 2.67
N PHE A 9 7.45 12.67 1.38
CA PHE A 9 8.18 11.97 0.32
C PHE A 9 9.66 12.36 0.25
N HIS A 10 10.00 13.63 0.55
CA HIS A 10 11.39 14.04 0.72
C HIS A 10 12.09 13.32 1.87
N HIS A 11 11.41 13.13 3.00
CA HIS A 11 11.95 12.37 4.11
C HIS A 11 12.19 10.90 3.74
N LEU A 12 11.27 10.27 2.98
CA LEU A 12 11.47 8.92 2.46
C LEU A 12 12.69 8.82 1.53
N ALA A 13 12.87 9.81 0.63
CA ALA A 13 14.02 9.86 -0.26
C ALA A 13 15.34 10.09 0.51
N GLU A 14 15.33 10.87 1.60
CA GLU A 14 16.48 11.03 2.49
C GLU A 14 16.87 9.69 3.14
N CYS A 15 15.90 8.98 3.73
CA CYS A 15 16.18 7.67 4.33
C CYS A 15 16.73 6.67 3.30
N LEU A 16 16.25 6.71 2.05
CA LEU A 16 16.80 5.89 0.96
C LEU A 16 18.24 6.30 0.63
N HIS A 17 18.53 7.60 0.57
CA HIS A 17 19.88 8.11 0.33
C HIS A 17 20.85 7.63 1.40
N GLU A 18 20.50 7.82 2.68
CA GLU A 18 21.30 7.36 3.83
C GLU A 18 21.54 5.85 3.78
N PHE A 19 20.52 5.06 3.46
CA PHE A 19 20.68 3.61 3.31
C PHE A 19 21.66 3.26 2.18
N MET A 20 21.51 3.86 1.00
CA MET A 20 22.38 3.59 -0.13
C MET A 20 23.82 4.07 0.12
N GLU A 21 24.01 5.13 0.89
CA GLU A 21 25.34 5.58 1.32
C GLU A 21 26.00 4.53 2.22
N ASN A 22 25.29 4.09 3.26
CA ASN A 22 25.79 3.12 4.24
C ASN A 22 26.12 1.76 3.61
N GLU A 23 25.35 1.34 2.60
CA GLU A 23 25.56 0.09 1.87
C GLU A 23 26.50 0.24 0.66
N HIS A 24 27.14 1.40 0.47
CA HIS A 24 28.08 1.68 -0.63
C HIS A 24 27.46 1.49 -2.03
N LEU A 25 26.18 1.83 -2.18
CA LEU A 25 25.40 1.71 -3.42
C LEU A 25 25.32 3.04 -4.19
N LEU A 26 25.73 4.16 -3.59
CA LEU A 26 25.82 5.45 -4.25
C LEU A 26 26.94 5.49 -5.30
N ASN A 27 26.80 6.37 -6.31
CA ASN A 27 27.77 6.59 -7.38
C ASN A 27 28.11 5.34 -8.22
N THR A 28 27.23 4.34 -8.23
CA THR A 28 27.34 3.17 -9.11
C THR A 28 26.61 3.44 -10.43
N GLU A 29 27.04 2.77 -11.51
CA GLU A 29 26.32 2.80 -12.79
C GLU A 29 24.99 2.02 -12.74
N ILE A 30 24.75 1.27 -11.66
CA ILE A 30 23.57 0.43 -11.49
C ILE A 30 22.38 1.29 -11.09
N CYS A 31 21.33 1.27 -11.92
CA CYS A 31 20.03 1.79 -11.54
C CYS A 31 19.25 0.73 -10.76
N TYR A 32 19.06 0.95 -9.45
CA TYR A 32 18.43 -0.05 -8.58
C TYR A 32 16.90 -0.05 -8.74
N PRO A 33 16.26 -1.21 -9.00
CA PRO A 33 14.82 -1.32 -8.99
C PRO A 33 14.29 -1.26 -7.54
N LEU A 34 13.39 -0.33 -7.28
CA LEU A 34 12.74 -0.13 -5.99
C LEU A 34 11.30 -0.65 -6.04
N GLY A 35 10.95 -1.54 -5.12
CA GLY A 35 9.57 -1.87 -4.79
C GLY A 35 9.10 -0.98 -3.65
N PHE A 36 8.01 -0.25 -3.86
CA PHE A 36 7.45 0.67 -2.87
C PHE A 36 6.25 0.03 -2.19
N THR A 37 6.42 -0.42 -0.95
CA THR A 37 5.30 -0.87 -0.12
C THR A 37 4.59 0.33 0.48
N PHE A 38 3.38 0.63 0.01
CA PHE A 38 2.59 1.77 0.48
C PHE A 38 1.24 1.31 1.00
N SER A 39 1.19 1.07 2.31
CA SER A 39 0.09 0.42 3.03
C SER A 39 -1.07 1.36 3.35
N PHE A 40 -1.58 2.04 2.33
CA PHE A 40 -2.76 2.88 2.40
C PHE A 40 -3.72 2.53 1.25
N PRO A 41 -5.03 2.81 1.41
CA PRO A 41 -5.98 2.64 0.32
C PRO A 41 -5.57 3.44 -0.92
N CYS A 42 -5.28 2.71 -2.00
CA CYS A 42 -4.88 3.28 -3.28
C CYS A 42 -5.72 2.69 -4.41
N GLN A 43 -6.03 3.51 -5.41
CA GLN A 43 -6.51 3.06 -6.70
C GLN A 43 -5.29 2.75 -7.56
N GLN A 44 -4.95 1.47 -7.70
CA GLN A 44 -3.83 1.03 -8.53
C GLN A 44 -4.25 0.99 -9.99
N GLU A 45 -3.64 1.83 -10.82
CA GLU A 45 -3.91 1.95 -12.26
C GLU A 45 -2.83 1.24 -13.10
N GLY A 46 -1.71 0.87 -12.48
CA GLY A 46 -0.65 0.08 -13.08
C GLY A 46 0.33 -0.45 -12.02
N LEU A 47 1.32 -1.24 -12.44
CA LEU A 47 2.30 -1.83 -11.51
C LEU A 47 3.05 -0.74 -10.71
N ALA A 48 3.43 0.35 -11.37
CA ALA A 48 4.13 1.50 -10.79
C ALA A 48 3.30 2.79 -10.92
N LEU A 49 1.98 2.69 -10.76
CA LEU A 49 1.06 3.83 -10.85
C LEU A 49 -0.12 3.60 -9.92
N ALA A 50 -0.28 4.43 -8.88
CA ALA A 50 -1.47 4.37 -8.04
C ALA A 50 -1.77 5.69 -7.36
N ARG A 51 -3.06 6.00 -7.25
CA ARG A 51 -3.55 7.21 -6.60
C ARG A 51 -4.01 6.90 -5.19
N LEU A 52 -3.55 7.66 -4.20
CA LEU A 52 -4.06 7.56 -2.84
C LEU A 52 -5.54 7.95 -2.82
N THR A 53 -6.43 7.12 -2.27
CA THR A 53 -7.87 7.45 -2.17
C THR A 53 -8.19 8.14 -0.85
N THR A 54 -7.65 7.66 0.26
CA THR A 54 -7.81 8.25 1.58
C THR A 54 -6.67 7.85 2.49
N TRP A 55 -6.28 8.76 3.38
CA TRP A 55 -5.40 8.40 4.48
C TRP A 55 -6.14 7.56 5.52
N THR A 56 -5.41 6.66 6.16
CA THR A 56 -5.87 5.82 7.28
C THR A 56 -4.79 5.83 8.39
N LYS A 57 -4.96 5.03 9.44
CA LYS A 57 -3.93 4.81 10.49
C LYS A 57 -3.46 6.13 11.16
N GLY A 58 -4.33 7.13 11.24
CA GLY A 58 -4.01 8.45 11.82
C GLY A 58 -3.06 9.32 10.98
N PHE A 59 -2.88 9.02 9.70
CA PHE A 59 -2.21 9.89 8.74
C PHE A 59 -3.18 10.92 8.16
N ASN A 60 -2.67 12.10 7.85
CA ASN A 60 -3.39 13.11 7.09
C ASN A 60 -2.39 14.14 6.51
N CYS A 61 -1.71 13.79 5.41
CA CYS A 61 -0.78 14.69 4.74
C CYS A 61 -1.45 15.40 3.55
N SER A 62 -1.32 16.72 3.48
CA SER A 62 -1.90 17.53 2.40
C SER A 62 -1.21 17.27 1.06
N GLY A 63 -1.95 17.42 -0.05
CA GLY A 63 -1.38 17.32 -1.40
C GLY A 63 -1.00 15.90 -1.85
N VAL A 64 -1.55 14.86 -1.20
CA VAL A 64 -1.30 13.45 -1.59
C VAL A 64 -2.56 12.71 -2.03
N VAL A 65 -3.73 13.05 -1.46
CA VAL A 65 -4.99 12.41 -1.85
C VAL A 65 -5.30 12.73 -3.32
N ASN A 66 -5.64 11.69 -4.09
CA ASN A 66 -5.82 11.66 -5.55
C ASN A 66 -4.54 11.83 -6.40
N GLU A 67 -3.37 12.00 -5.76
CA GLU A 67 -2.08 12.08 -6.44
C GLU A 67 -1.43 10.71 -6.59
N ASP A 68 -0.61 10.57 -7.63
CA ASP A 68 0.17 9.35 -7.88
C ASP A 68 1.35 9.26 -6.91
N VAL A 69 1.25 8.34 -5.94
CA VAL A 69 2.25 8.20 -4.88
C VAL A 69 3.58 7.64 -5.39
N VAL A 70 3.57 6.91 -6.51
CA VAL A 70 4.80 6.42 -7.13
C VAL A 70 5.57 7.58 -7.75
N LYS A 71 4.87 8.45 -8.48
CA LYS A 71 5.45 9.67 -9.01
C LYS A 71 5.97 10.59 -7.90
N LEU A 72 5.19 10.83 -6.85
CA LEU A 72 5.63 11.67 -5.72
C LEU A 72 6.94 11.17 -5.09
N LEU A 73 7.08 9.85 -4.91
CA LEU A 73 8.31 9.25 -4.42
C LEU A 73 9.44 9.37 -5.46
N GLN A 74 9.17 9.04 -6.73
CA GLN A 74 10.18 9.09 -7.79
C GLN A 74 10.72 10.51 -8.02
N ASP A 75 9.87 11.53 -7.95
CA ASP A 75 10.27 12.93 -8.05
C ASP A 75 11.21 13.31 -6.88
N ALA A 76 10.89 12.90 -5.65
CA ALA A 76 11.75 13.10 -4.48
C ALA A 76 13.11 12.36 -4.60
N ILE A 77 13.12 11.14 -5.14
CA ILE A 77 14.35 10.36 -5.43
C ILE A 77 15.22 11.07 -6.48
N ASN A 78 14.59 11.59 -7.54
CA ASN A 78 15.28 12.30 -8.63
C ASN A 78 15.91 13.61 -8.14
N GLU A 79 15.19 14.37 -7.30
CA GLU A 79 15.70 15.61 -6.69
C GLU A 79 16.94 15.37 -5.81
N LYS A 80 17.07 14.17 -5.24
CA LYS A 80 18.23 13.73 -4.45
C LYS A 80 19.35 13.09 -5.28
N HIS A 81 19.19 13.00 -6.61
CA HIS A 81 20.14 12.37 -7.53
C HIS A 81 20.48 10.91 -7.16
N ILE A 82 19.52 10.17 -6.61
CA ILE A 82 19.69 8.76 -6.26
C ILE A 82 19.46 7.90 -7.51
N ASN A 83 20.37 6.97 -7.81
CA ASN A 83 20.23 6.05 -8.95
C ASN A 83 19.29 4.87 -8.64
N ALA A 84 18.03 5.18 -8.33
CA ALA A 84 16.98 4.20 -8.05
C ALA A 84 15.69 4.53 -8.82
N LYS A 85 14.98 3.49 -9.25
CA LYS A 85 13.73 3.62 -9.98
C LYS A 85 12.63 2.83 -9.30
N CYS A 86 11.54 3.49 -8.93
CA CYS A 86 10.35 2.82 -8.44
C CYS A 86 9.68 2.06 -9.59
N VAL A 87 9.73 0.72 -9.53
CA VAL A 87 9.23 -0.17 -10.59
C VAL A 87 7.96 -0.90 -10.21
N ALA A 88 7.59 -0.89 -8.93
CA ALA A 88 6.35 -1.48 -8.46
C ALA A 88 5.88 -0.78 -7.18
N LEU A 89 4.56 -0.63 -7.07
CA LEU A 89 3.87 -0.32 -5.83
C LEU A 89 3.14 -1.58 -5.35
N VAL A 90 3.27 -1.90 -4.07
CA VAL A 90 2.59 -3.04 -3.45
C VAL A 90 1.96 -2.65 -2.11
N ASN A 91 0.87 -3.33 -1.76
CA ASN A 91 0.34 -3.30 -0.39
C ASN A 91 1.17 -4.24 0.50
N ASP A 92 1.27 -3.97 1.80
CA ASP A 92 2.01 -4.80 2.77
C ASP A 92 1.49 -6.24 2.83
N THR A 93 0.17 -6.42 2.74
CA THR A 93 -0.45 -7.75 2.77
C THR A 93 -0.09 -8.53 1.50
N VAL A 94 -0.07 -7.85 0.35
CA VAL A 94 0.36 -8.41 -0.95
C VAL A 94 1.85 -8.76 -0.92
N GLY A 95 2.69 -7.87 -0.41
CA GLY A 95 4.12 -8.14 -0.22
C GLY A 95 4.37 -9.33 0.70
N THR A 96 3.55 -9.46 1.77
CA THR A 96 3.59 -10.61 2.68
C THR A 96 3.25 -11.92 1.96
N LEU A 97 2.16 -11.94 1.18
CA LEU A 97 1.80 -13.08 0.34
C LEU A 97 2.94 -13.44 -0.61
N MET A 98 3.44 -12.47 -1.38
CA MET A 98 4.48 -12.70 -2.39
C MET A 98 5.78 -13.22 -1.79
N SER A 99 6.21 -12.67 -0.64
CA SER A 99 7.42 -13.12 0.05
C SER A 99 7.31 -14.56 0.55
N CYS A 100 6.12 -14.97 1.02
CA CYS A 100 5.86 -16.34 1.44
C CYS A 100 5.73 -17.28 0.24
N ALA A 101 5.00 -16.87 -0.79
CA ALA A 101 4.79 -17.61 -2.03
C ALA A 101 6.10 -17.91 -2.78
N TYR A 102 7.08 -17.00 -2.68
CA TYR A 102 8.43 -17.22 -3.22
C TYR A 102 9.13 -18.43 -2.59
N ARG A 103 8.87 -18.71 -1.30
CA ARG A 103 9.46 -19.85 -0.58
C ARG A 103 8.59 -21.10 -0.64
N ASP A 104 7.28 -20.92 -0.57
CA ASP A 104 6.28 -21.98 -0.60
C ASP A 104 5.19 -21.64 -1.64
N PRO A 105 5.25 -22.25 -2.84
CA PRO A 105 4.28 -22.02 -3.90
C PRO A 105 2.82 -22.36 -3.56
N SER A 106 2.56 -23.03 -2.43
CA SER A 106 1.20 -23.30 -1.95
C SER A 106 0.58 -22.13 -1.18
N THR A 107 1.35 -21.07 -0.90
CA THR A 107 0.86 -19.87 -0.21
C THR A 107 -0.21 -19.17 -1.06
N ALA A 108 -1.44 -19.11 -0.55
CA ALA A 108 -2.58 -18.51 -1.25
C ALA A 108 -3.17 -17.27 -0.55
N ILE A 109 -2.81 -17.01 0.71
CA ILE A 109 -3.36 -15.92 1.53
C ILE A 109 -2.22 -15.17 2.24
N GLY A 110 -2.26 -13.84 2.18
CA GLY A 110 -1.50 -12.93 3.04
C GLY A 110 -2.42 -12.37 4.12
N LEU A 111 -1.95 -12.28 5.36
CA LEU A 111 -2.73 -11.83 6.51
C LEU A 111 -1.89 -10.96 7.43
N ILE A 112 -2.38 -9.76 7.73
CA ILE A 112 -1.81 -8.85 8.72
C ILE A 112 -2.73 -8.81 9.95
N LEU A 113 -2.15 -9.11 11.11
CA LEU A 113 -2.78 -9.01 12.43
C LEU A 113 -1.87 -8.18 13.34
N GLY A 114 -2.07 -6.87 13.38
CA GLY A 114 -1.25 -5.95 14.16
C GLY A 114 -2.03 -4.70 14.56
N THR A 115 -1.38 -3.53 14.50
CA THR A 115 -2.04 -2.24 14.76
C THR A 115 -3.25 -2.01 13.86
N GLY A 116 -3.22 -2.55 12.64
CA GLY A 116 -4.40 -2.75 11.79
C GLY A 116 -4.54 -4.22 11.40
N THR A 117 -5.61 -4.52 10.67
CA THR A 117 -5.81 -5.83 10.06
C THR A 117 -6.15 -5.71 8.59
N ASN A 118 -5.59 -6.60 7.78
CA ASN A 118 -5.90 -6.73 6.36
C ASN A 118 -5.63 -8.16 5.88
N ALA A 119 -6.27 -8.57 4.79
CA ALA A 119 -6.00 -9.81 4.10
C ALA A 119 -5.90 -9.60 2.59
N CYS A 120 -5.09 -10.43 1.93
CA CYS A 120 -5.10 -10.56 0.48
C CYS A 120 -5.05 -12.03 0.09
N TYR A 121 -5.50 -12.35 -1.12
CA TYR A 121 -5.50 -13.73 -1.61
C TYR A 121 -5.36 -13.79 -3.13
N ILE A 122 -5.04 -14.96 -3.68
CA ILE A 122 -4.99 -15.20 -5.12
C ILE A 122 -6.37 -15.64 -5.61
N GLU A 123 -6.93 -14.91 -6.57
CA GLU A 123 -8.23 -15.18 -7.19
C GLU A 123 -8.09 -15.46 -8.69
N SER A 124 -8.97 -16.28 -9.23
CA SER A 124 -9.05 -16.52 -10.67
C SER A 124 -9.76 -15.35 -11.38
N LEU A 125 -9.22 -14.91 -12.52
CA LEU A 125 -9.77 -13.75 -13.25
C LEU A 125 -11.24 -13.92 -13.66
N ASP A 126 -11.71 -15.15 -13.91
CA ASP A 126 -13.11 -15.44 -14.24
C ASP A 126 -14.09 -15.26 -13.06
N LYS A 127 -13.57 -15.15 -11.82
CA LYS A 127 -14.35 -14.89 -10.60
C LYS A 127 -14.40 -13.43 -10.21
N VAL A 128 -13.55 -12.59 -10.80
CA VAL A 128 -13.49 -11.16 -10.49
C VAL A 128 -14.46 -10.40 -11.42
N GLY A 129 -15.71 -10.27 -10.98
CA GLY A 129 -16.77 -9.63 -11.79
C GLY A 129 -16.54 -8.16 -12.15
N THR A 130 -15.58 -7.50 -11.50
CA THR A 130 -15.18 -6.10 -11.76
C THR A 130 -13.90 -5.99 -12.58
N TRP A 131 -13.30 -7.10 -13.01
CA TRP A 131 -12.07 -7.09 -13.78
C TRP A 131 -12.28 -6.47 -15.16
N ASN A 132 -11.42 -5.52 -15.50
CA ASN A 132 -11.43 -4.81 -16.80
C ASN A 132 -10.06 -4.84 -17.50
N GLY A 133 -9.11 -5.64 -17.00
CA GLY A 133 -7.80 -5.86 -17.60
C GLY A 133 -7.81 -6.95 -18.68
N ASN A 134 -6.62 -7.36 -19.10
CA ASN A 134 -6.48 -8.51 -20.01
C ASN A 134 -6.75 -9.84 -19.27
N TYR A 135 -7.00 -10.90 -20.04
CA TYR A 135 -7.17 -12.27 -19.55
C TYR A 135 -6.01 -13.16 -19.99
N ASP A 136 -4.83 -12.56 -20.14
CA ASP A 136 -3.61 -13.26 -20.53
C ASP A 136 -3.13 -14.17 -19.37
N ASP A 137 -2.28 -15.14 -19.68
CA ASP A 137 -1.70 -15.98 -18.63
C ASP A 137 -0.68 -15.18 -17.79
N PRO A 138 -0.64 -15.36 -16.46
CA PRO A 138 -1.50 -16.25 -15.68
C PRO A 138 -2.91 -15.69 -15.48
N LYS A 139 -3.93 -16.56 -15.57
CA LYS A 139 -5.35 -16.21 -15.36
C LYS A 139 -5.74 -15.99 -13.90
N GLN A 140 -4.85 -15.37 -13.13
CA GLN A 140 -4.99 -15.13 -11.70
C GLN A 140 -4.57 -13.70 -11.37
N VAL A 141 -5.14 -13.17 -10.29
CA VAL A 141 -4.84 -11.85 -9.76
C VAL A 141 -4.81 -11.92 -8.24
N ILE A 142 -3.95 -11.12 -7.62
CA ILE A 142 -3.98 -10.95 -6.17
C ILE A 142 -5.03 -9.90 -5.81
N ILE A 143 -6.00 -10.28 -4.98
CA ILE A 143 -7.02 -9.39 -4.43
C ILE A 143 -6.55 -8.90 -3.07
N ASN A 144 -6.23 -7.61 -2.97
CA ASN A 144 -6.12 -6.93 -1.68
C ASN A 144 -7.52 -6.53 -1.21
N THR A 145 -7.97 -7.09 -0.08
CA THR A 145 -9.36 -6.92 0.37
C THR A 145 -9.61 -5.59 1.10
N GLU A 146 -8.57 -5.01 1.71
CA GLU A 146 -8.70 -3.88 2.65
C GLU A 146 -9.85 -4.11 3.66
N TRP A 147 -9.94 -5.34 4.20
CA TRP A 147 -11.11 -5.80 4.97
C TRP A 147 -11.34 -5.08 6.31
N GLY A 148 -10.49 -4.12 6.67
CA GLY A 148 -10.66 -3.33 7.89
C GLY A 148 -11.99 -2.56 7.91
N ALA A 149 -12.52 -2.25 6.72
CA ALA A 149 -13.83 -1.62 6.49
C ALA A 149 -15.01 -2.61 6.49
N PHE A 150 -14.77 -3.89 6.78
CA PHE A 150 -15.84 -4.89 6.78
C PHE A 150 -16.75 -4.69 8.00
N GLY A 151 -17.94 -4.13 7.74
CA GLY A 151 -18.96 -3.90 8.75
C GLY A 151 -19.51 -2.48 8.80
N ASP A 152 -18.86 -1.53 8.13
CA ASP A 152 -19.19 -0.09 8.16
C ASP A 152 -20.61 0.21 7.63
N ASN A 153 -21.13 -0.68 6.79
CA ASN A 153 -22.51 -0.65 6.32
C ASN A 153 -23.55 -1.14 7.35
N GLY A 154 -23.13 -1.34 8.60
CA GLY A 154 -23.96 -1.77 9.71
C GLY A 154 -24.25 -3.28 9.75
N ARG A 155 -23.74 -4.08 8.80
CA ARG A 155 -24.00 -5.53 8.78
C ARG A 155 -23.45 -6.27 9.99
N LEU A 156 -22.44 -5.71 10.66
CA LEU A 156 -21.86 -6.27 11.88
C LEU A 156 -22.36 -5.58 13.17
N ASN A 157 -23.39 -4.73 13.10
CA ASN A 157 -23.87 -4.03 14.30
C ASN A 157 -24.40 -4.98 15.38
N PHE A 158 -24.83 -6.20 15.00
CA PHE A 158 -25.32 -7.21 15.94
C PHE A 158 -24.24 -7.76 16.89
N ILE A 159 -22.96 -7.59 16.58
CA ILE A 159 -21.84 -7.96 17.46
C ILE A 159 -21.19 -6.75 18.15
N ARG A 160 -21.54 -5.51 17.76
CA ARG A 160 -20.99 -4.30 18.38
C ARG A 160 -21.59 -4.08 19.76
N THR A 161 -20.75 -3.64 20.68
CA THR A 161 -21.15 -3.24 22.02
C THR A 161 -21.13 -1.72 22.17
N LYS A 162 -21.73 -1.22 23.25
CA LYS A 162 -21.66 0.19 23.65
C LYS A 162 -20.22 0.71 23.83
N TYR A 163 -19.25 -0.18 24.09
CA TYR A 163 -17.84 0.21 24.24
C TYR A 163 -17.21 0.44 22.86
N ASP A 164 -17.51 -0.41 21.88
CA ASP A 164 -17.05 -0.25 20.50
C ASP A 164 -17.63 1.03 19.87
N GLU A 165 -18.90 1.35 20.16
CA GLU A 165 -19.52 2.61 19.75
C GLU A 165 -18.81 3.84 20.34
N ALA A 166 -18.45 3.81 21.62
CA ALA A 166 -17.75 4.92 22.26
C ALA A 166 -16.34 5.13 21.68
N VAL A 167 -15.63 4.03 21.37
CA VAL A 167 -14.31 4.06 20.72
C VAL A 167 -14.41 4.64 19.31
N ASP A 168 -15.36 4.15 18.51
CA ASP A 168 -15.62 4.63 17.14
C ASP A 168 -15.92 6.14 17.11
N LEU A 169 -16.87 6.60 17.94
CA LEU A 169 -17.26 8.01 18.03
C LEU A 169 -16.13 8.94 18.50
N SER A 170 -15.15 8.40 19.24
CA SER A 170 -13.99 9.15 19.73
C SER A 170 -12.77 9.06 18.80
N SER A 171 -12.87 8.31 17.70
CA SER A 171 -11.77 8.09 16.77
C SER A 171 -11.58 9.28 15.81
N ILE A 172 -10.48 9.26 15.06
CA ILE A 172 -10.19 10.26 14.02
C ILE A 172 -11.17 10.13 12.84
N ASN A 173 -11.74 8.93 12.63
CA ASN A 173 -12.65 8.61 11.52
C ASN A 173 -13.95 8.02 12.09
N PRO A 174 -14.81 8.81 12.75
CA PRO A 174 -16.00 8.29 13.39
C PRO A 174 -17.03 7.80 12.37
N ARG A 175 -17.66 6.65 12.65
CA ARG A 175 -18.69 5.97 11.84
C ARG A 175 -18.21 5.59 10.44
N LYS A 176 -16.91 5.40 10.31
CA LYS A 176 -16.23 4.91 9.12
C LYS A 176 -15.57 3.58 9.40
#